data_AF-A0AAU8LW45-F1
#
_entry.id   AF-A0AAU8LW45-F1
#
_cell.length_a   1.000
_cell.length_b   1.000
_cell.length_c   1.000
_cell.angle_alpha   90.00
_cell.angle_beta   90.00
_cell.angle_gamma   90.00
#
_symmetry.space_group_name_H-M   'P 1'
#
loop_
_entity.id
_entity.type
_entity.pdbx_description
1 polymer ?
#
loop_
_entity_poly.entity_id
_entity_poly.type
_entity_poly.pdbx_seq_one_letter_code
_entity_poly.pdbx_strand_id
1 'polypeptide(L)'
;MKQERLRIEWLDKEDKHTLYVKFALLELSRAGEIDFVRISPACFDRKLLSQEAIDALSPAQSFFVVYQNGQQCKVIIDISESFFFMSSAIAEVDLYFCTAYNPELFEKRQFLTPYPWQQRYDLGGYQRNFQRIEKDFGKHFHKLTRFIPCPPVMDLPARRFDKEKQVAITSLLFARFLQKKIPGLFGDFFDPEYRLFKRRYQQLFGYRKNTLKYDIVVRESLWAWPWHRALLIKALAALKGRKVFYGLSSSEEDHEQAWWRHDIPEDEHDEIDKIIHEKVSFPESYEEMITSSRLAVFPTGKHWGWRAITFLSLFSGGPLLMDKPIFEPYFPMDVFKVFYTQDEWEDLETVLNQVSDEQWEEIRQHNQKAFDRYLAPEPVGRYICQTVANQLKNRA
;
A
#
# COMPACT_ATOMS: atom_id res chain seq x y z
N MET A 1 1.25 38.10 -14.50
CA MET A 1 0.88 37.60 -13.15
C MET A 1 1.57 36.25 -12.96
N LYS A 2 2.38 36.07 -11.92
CA LYS A 2 2.92 34.74 -11.58
C LYS A 2 1.76 33.91 -11.03
N GLN A 3 1.52 32.73 -11.60
CA GLN A 3 0.52 31.80 -11.08
C GLN A 3 0.89 31.44 -9.64
N GLU A 4 -0.05 31.58 -8.71
CA GLU A 4 0.17 31.23 -7.30
C GLU A 4 0.41 29.71 -7.20
N ARG A 5 1.46 29.33 -6.46
CA ARG A 5 1.77 27.92 -6.20
C ARG A 5 0.68 27.32 -5.31
N LEU A 6 0.49 26.01 -5.44
CA LEU A 6 -0.42 25.29 -4.55
C LEU A 6 0.14 25.32 -3.12
N ARG A 7 -0.67 25.78 -2.17
CA ARG A 7 -0.39 25.63 -0.73
C ARG A 7 -1.19 24.45 -0.20
N ILE A 8 -0.52 23.48 0.40
CA ILE A 8 -1.09 22.29 1.01
C ILE A 8 -0.95 22.38 2.52
N GLU A 9 -2.08 22.31 3.22
CA GLU A 9 -2.16 22.24 4.67
C GLU A 9 -2.57 20.83 5.10
N TRP A 10 -1.60 20.06 5.58
CA TRP A 10 -1.76 18.67 5.99
C TRP A 10 -2.13 18.57 7.46
N LEU A 11 -3.24 17.88 7.79
CA LEU A 11 -3.60 17.59 9.17
C LEU A 11 -2.63 16.56 9.76
N ASP A 12 -1.75 17.00 10.67
CA ASP A 12 -0.68 16.17 11.27
C ASP A 12 -1.21 15.29 12.41
N LYS A 13 -2.05 14.31 12.06
CA LYS A 13 -2.56 13.28 12.96
C LYS A 13 -1.70 12.01 12.94
N GLU A 14 -2.10 10.97 13.66
CA GLU A 14 -1.49 9.64 13.51
C GLU A 14 -1.97 8.95 12.21
N ASP A 15 -1.30 9.23 11.09
CA ASP A 15 -1.57 8.67 9.77
C ASP A 15 -0.44 7.75 9.27
N LYS A 16 -0.19 6.67 10.03
CA LYS A 16 0.99 5.79 9.90
C LYS A 16 1.15 5.12 8.53
N HIS A 17 0.07 4.98 7.77
CA HIS A 17 0.13 4.26 6.50
C HIS A 17 0.38 5.22 5.32
N THR A 18 -0.07 6.47 5.37
CA THR A 18 -0.03 7.42 4.23
C THR A 18 1.29 8.18 4.12
N LEU A 19 2.26 7.81 4.95
CA LEU A 19 3.57 8.46 5.06
C LEU A 19 4.34 8.52 3.74
N TYR A 20 4.14 7.55 2.83
CA TYR A 20 4.72 7.62 1.48
C TYR A 20 4.22 8.83 0.69
N VAL A 21 2.92 9.14 0.81
CA VAL A 21 2.31 10.29 0.14
C VAL A 21 2.74 11.60 0.79
N LYS A 22 2.83 11.62 2.12
CA LYS A 22 3.41 12.76 2.86
C LYS A 22 4.84 13.03 2.39
N PHE A 23 5.64 11.98 2.22
CA PHE A 23 7.00 12.09 1.67
C PHE A 23 7.03 12.62 0.24
N ALA A 24 6.14 12.14 -0.64
CA ALA A 24 5.99 12.65 -2.01
C ALA A 24 5.73 14.17 -2.05
N LEU A 25 4.79 14.66 -1.23
CA LEU A 25 4.50 16.10 -1.15
C LEU A 25 5.67 16.90 -0.56
N LEU A 26 6.39 16.35 0.43
CA LEU A 26 7.58 16.98 0.98
C LEU A 26 8.73 17.08 -0.04
N GLU A 27 8.91 16.10 -0.93
CA GLU A 27 9.89 16.18 -2.03
C GLU A 27 9.53 17.33 -2.98
N LEU A 28 8.25 17.46 -3.37
CA LEU A 28 7.79 18.58 -4.21
C LEU A 28 7.96 19.94 -3.52
N SER A 29 7.70 20.01 -2.22
CA SER A 29 7.89 21.25 -1.47
C SER A 29 9.36 21.66 -1.40
N ARG A 30 10.27 20.69 -1.21
CA ARG A 30 11.72 20.93 -1.26
C ARG A 30 12.22 21.33 -2.66
N ALA A 31 11.58 20.83 -3.70
CA ALA A 31 11.85 21.26 -5.08
C ALA A 31 11.27 22.66 -5.39
N GLY A 32 10.50 23.26 -4.47
CA GLY A 32 9.89 24.57 -4.64
C GLY A 32 8.63 24.58 -5.52
N GLU A 33 8.10 23.39 -5.87
CA GLU A 33 6.91 23.24 -6.72
C GLU A 33 5.61 23.59 -5.96
N ILE A 34 5.56 23.31 -4.66
CA ILE A 34 4.42 23.58 -3.78
C ILE A 34 4.86 24.15 -2.43
N ASP A 35 3.92 24.77 -1.72
CA ASP A 35 4.09 25.13 -0.32
C ASP A 35 3.41 24.08 0.56
N PHE A 36 4.16 23.34 1.37
CA PHE A 36 3.61 22.27 2.22
C PHE A 36 3.74 22.62 3.70
N VAL A 37 2.62 22.65 4.42
CA VAL A 37 2.54 23.00 5.83
C VAL A 37 1.85 21.89 6.59
N ARG A 38 2.45 21.46 7.72
CA ARG A 38 1.82 20.53 8.67
C ARG A 38 1.08 21.33 9.73
N ILE A 39 -0.21 21.05 9.89
CA ILE A 39 -1.07 21.71 10.87
C ILE A 39 -1.38 20.73 12.00
N SER A 40 -1.07 21.13 13.23
CA SER A 40 -1.43 20.36 14.42
C SER A 40 -2.95 20.20 14.52
N PRO A 41 -3.48 19.03 14.95
CA PRO A 41 -4.91 18.84 15.15
C PRO A 41 -5.58 19.89 16.06
N ALA A 42 -4.83 20.48 17.00
CA ALA A 42 -5.30 21.53 17.90
C ALA A 42 -5.46 22.90 17.22
N CYS A 43 -4.73 23.15 16.13
CA CYS A 43 -4.75 24.42 15.38
C CYS A 43 -5.58 24.33 14.09
N PHE A 44 -6.14 23.16 13.80
CA PHE A 44 -6.83 22.92 12.54
C PHE A 44 -8.24 23.53 12.54
N ASP A 45 -8.55 24.38 11.55
CA ASP A 45 -9.84 25.06 11.45
C ASP A 45 -10.99 24.07 11.29
N ARG A 46 -11.82 23.98 12.32
CA ARG A 46 -13.00 23.10 12.39
C ARG A 46 -14.12 23.51 11.42
N LYS A 47 -14.03 24.67 10.78
CA LYS A 47 -14.91 25.05 9.67
C LYS A 47 -14.55 24.33 8.36
N LEU A 48 -13.32 23.83 8.23
CA LEU A 48 -12.88 23.10 7.04
C LEU A 48 -13.37 21.64 7.07
N LEU A 49 -13.29 21.00 8.24
CA LEU A 49 -13.75 19.65 8.48
C LEU A 49 -14.31 19.54 9.90
N SER A 50 -15.51 18.97 10.05
CA SER A 50 -16.15 18.79 11.35
C SER A 50 -15.33 17.86 12.26
N GLN A 51 -15.53 17.98 13.58
CA GLN A 51 -14.87 17.08 14.54
C GLN A 51 -15.30 15.62 14.33
N GLU A 52 -16.58 15.37 14.02
CA GLU A 52 -17.08 14.04 13.70
C GLU A 52 -16.38 13.44 12.49
N ALA A 53 -16.18 14.22 11.43
CA ALA A 53 -15.44 13.78 10.26
C ALA A 53 -13.95 13.54 10.56
N ILE A 54 -13.31 14.36 11.39
CA ILE A 54 -11.93 14.13 11.84
C ILE A 54 -11.82 12.81 12.63
N ASP A 55 -12.74 12.57 13.56
CA ASP A 55 -12.75 11.37 14.41
C ASP A 55 -13.07 10.10 13.60
N ALA A 56 -13.78 10.25 12.48
CA ALA A 56 -14.05 9.16 11.54
C ALA A 56 -12.87 8.79 10.62
N LEU A 57 -11.75 9.52 10.66
CA LEU A 57 -10.56 9.20 9.84
C LEU A 57 -9.73 8.08 10.50
N SER A 58 -9.54 6.98 9.77
CA SER A 58 -8.67 5.89 10.24
C SER A 58 -7.18 6.22 10.13
N PRO A 59 -6.27 5.43 10.73
CA PRO A 59 -4.82 5.56 10.49
C PRO A 59 -4.39 5.33 9.04
N ALA A 60 -5.25 4.72 8.21
CA ALA A 60 -5.03 4.52 6.77
C ALA A 60 -5.48 5.71 5.92
N GLN A 61 -6.03 6.75 6.57
CA GLN A 61 -6.55 7.94 5.90
C GLN A 61 -5.83 9.20 6.38
N SER A 62 -5.58 10.10 5.44
CA SER A 62 -5.08 11.45 5.71
C SER A 62 -6.00 12.49 5.12
N PHE A 63 -6.01 13.66 5.75
CA PHE A 63 -6.77 14.81 5.32
C PHE A 63 -5.85 16.00 5.12
N PHE A 64 -6.09 16.75 4.06
CA PHE A 64 -5.42 18.03 3.83
C PHE A 64 -6.31 18.97 3.01
N VAL A 65 -5.99 20.26 3.07
CA VAL A 65 -6.64 21.30 2.28
C VAL A 65 -5.62 21.92 1.35
N VAL A 66 -6.04 22.15 0.10
CA VAL A 66 -5.21 22.80 -0.91
C VAL A 66 -5.80 24.16 -1.25
N TYR A 67 -4.97 25.18 -1.26
CA TYR A 67 -5.31 26.55 -1.59
C TYR A 67 -4.64 26.98 -2.89
N GLN A 68 -5.39 27.65 -3.76
CA GLN A 68 -4.86 28.31 -4.96
C GLN A 68 -5.76 29.48 -5.38
N ASN A 69 -5.20 30.68 -5.58
CA ASN A 69 -5.92 31.85 -6.08
C ASN A 69 -7.22 32.16 -5.29
N GLY A 70 -7.17 32.02 -3.97
CA GLY A 70 -8.34 32.23 -3.09
C GLY A 70 -9.38 31.11 -3.09
N GLN A 71 -9.22 30.06 -3.90
CA GLN A 71 -10.06 28.86 -3.86
C GLN A 71 -9.44 27.81 -2.94
N GLN A 72 -10.29 26.90 -2.44
CA GLN A 72 -9.88 25.77 -1.61
C GLN A 72 -10.45 24.43 -2.10
N CYS A 73 -9.68 23.36 -1.88
CA CYS A 73 -10.08 21.98 -2.14
C CYS A 73 -9.72 21.09 -0.95
N LYS A 74 -10.72 20.45 -0.36
CA LYS A 74 -10.61 19.52 0.77
C LYS A 74 -10.39 18.11 0.25
N VAL A 75 -9.35 17.44 0.73
CA VAL A 75 -8.90 16.17 0.13
C VAL A 75 -8.69 15.11 1.20
N ILE A 76 -9.23 13.91 0.95
CA ILE A 76 -8.86 12.68 1.66
C ILE A 76 -7.94 11.84 0.76
N ILE A 77 -6.90 11.29 1.36
CA ILE A 77 -6.18 10.13 0.84
C ILE A 77 -6.57 8.92 1.67
N ASP A 78 -6.98 7.86 1.00
CA ASP A 78 -7.29 6.57 1.60
C ASP A 78 -6.51 5.46 0.90
N ILE A 79 -5.61 4.84 1.66
CA ILE A 79 -4.79 3.71 1.20
C ILE A 79 -5.21 2.39 1.83
N SER A 80 -6.47 2.30 2.28
CA SER A 80 -7.04 1.06 2.75
C SER A 80 -6.99 0.00 1.65
N GLU A 81 -6.62 -1.22 2.03
CA GLU A 81 -6.50 -2.36 1.12
C GLU A 81 -7.87 -2.92 0.70
N SER A 82 -8.98 -2.27 1.06
CA SER A 82 -10.32 -2.69 0.68
C SER A 82 -11.34 -1.57 0.78
N PHE A 83 -12.50 -1.77 0.17
CA PHE A 83 -13.63 -0.85 0.25
C PHE A 83 -14.42 -0.97 1.57
N PHE A 84 -14.09 -1.92 2.46
CA PHE A 84 -14.87 -2.20 3.68
C PHE A 84 -15.01 -1.04 4.64
N PHE A 85 -14.05 -0.11 4.57
CA PHE A 85 -14.05 1.08 5.37
C PHE A 85 -14.00 2.28 4.45
N MET A 86 -15.08 3.06 4.46
CA MET A 86 -15.14 4.38 3.86
C MET A 86 -15.48 5.35 4.99
N SER A 87 -14.68 6.40 5.14
CA SER A 87 -14.93 7.38 6.20
C SER A 87 -16.15 8.23 5.86
N SER A 88 -16.98 8.51 6.87
CA SER A 88 -18.09 9.46 6.75
C SER A 88 -17.62 10.86 6.35
N ALA A 89 -16.34 11.18 6.56
CA ALA A 89 -15.69 12.40 6.08
C ALA A 89 -15.79 12.61 4.56
N ILE A 90 -16.09 11.57 3.76
CA ILE A 90 -16.37 11.72 2.32
C ILE A 90 -17.50 12.72 2.04
N ALA A 91 -18.45 12.88 2.97
CA ALA A 91 -19.54 13.84 2.85
C ALA A 91 -19.05 15.29 2.82
N GLU A 92 -17.95 15.58 3.52
CA GLU A 92 -17.44 16.93 3.76
C GLU A 92 -16.24 17.31 2.89
N VAL A 93 -15.71 16.41 2.07
CA VAL A 93 -14.55 16.70 1.21
C VAL A 93 -14.92 16.93 -0.25
N ASP A 94 -13.96 17.39 -1.02
CA ASP A 94 -14.10 17.72 -2.43
C ASP A 94 -13.52 16.62 -3.34
N LEU A 95 -12.46 15.95 -2.87
CA LEU A 95 -11.81 14.82 -3.53
C LEU A 95 -11.46 13.73 -2.51
N TYR A 96 -11.55 12.48 -2.95
CA TYR A 96 -11.22 11.31 -2.16
C TYR A 96 -10.37 10.35 -3.00
N PHE A 97 -9.06 10.36 -2.80
CA PHE A 97 -8.15 9.41 -3.43
C PHE A 97 -8.29 8.04 -2.78
N CYS A 98 -8.60 7.01 -3.55
CA CYS A 98 -8.91 5.67 -3.06
C CYS A 98 -8.02 4.62 -3.70
N THR A 99 -7.21 3.91 -2.91
CA THR A 99 -6.42 2.76 -3.35
C THR A 99 -7.29 1.57 -3.76
N ALA A 100 -8.44 1.37 -3.09
CA ALA A 100 -9.39 0.31 -3.39
C ALA A 100 -10.42 0.70 -4.46
N TYR A 101 -10.05 1.61 -5.37
CA TYR A 101 -10.96 2.08 -6.43
C TYR A 101 -11.28 0.96 -7.41
N ASN A 102 -12.57 0.74 -7.68
CA ASN A 102 -13.04 -0.14 -8.74
C ASN A 102 -14.31 0.46 -9.39
N PRO A 103 -14.39 0.53 -10.73
CA PRO A 103 -15.52 1.14 -11.42
C PRO A 103 -16.82 0.33 -11.29
N GLU A 104 -16.77 -1.00 -11.10
CA GLU A 104 -17.99 -1.78 -10.85
C GLU A 104 -18.65 -1.36 -9.54
N LEU A 105 -17.85 -1.23 -8.47
CA LEU A 105 -18.35 -0.81 -7.17
C LEU A 105 -18.84 0.65 -7.17
N PHE A 106 -18.04 1.57 -7.71
CA PHE A 106 -18.26 3.00 -7.48
C PHE A 106 -18.99 3.74 -8.62
N GLU A 107 -18.88 3.25 -9.86
CA GLU A 107 -19.58 3.83 -11.01
C GLU A 107 -20.84 3.04 -11.35
N LYS A 108 -20.70 1.72 -11.56
CA LYS A 108 -21.82 0.84 -11.92
C LYS A 108 -22.70 0.47 -10.72
N ARG A 109 -22.22 0.71 -9.49
CA ARG A 109 -22.91 0.40 -8.23
C ARG A 109 -23.35 -1.06 -8.13
N GLN A 110 -22.47 -1.95 -8.57
CA GLN A 110 -22.68 -3.38 -8.49
C GLN A 110 -21.56 -4.01 -7.69
N PHE A 111 -21.87 -5.10 -6.99
CA PHE A 111 -20.83 -5.89 -6.36
C PHE A 111 -19.87 -6.43 -7.42
N LEU A 112 -18.58 -6.50 -7.07
CA LEU A 112 -17.53 -6.91 -8.00
C LEU A 112 -17.74 -8.33 -8.51
N THR A 113 -17.20 -8.61 -9.69
CA THR A 113 -17.06 -9.98 -10.21
C THR A 113 -15.94 -10.70 -9.45
N PRO A 114 -16.23 -11.77 -8.68
CA PRO A 114 -15.20 -12.52 -7.95
C PRO A 114 -14.27 -13.30 -8.88
N TYR A 115 -13.08 -13.67 -8.41
CA TYR A 115 -12.22 -14.60 -9.14
C TYR A 115 -12.86 -15.99 -9.24
N PRO A 116 -12.49 -16.82 -10.25
CA PRO A 116 -12.97 -18.19 -10.36
C PRO A 116 -12.78 -18.99 -9.06
N TRP A 117 -11.60 -18.92 -8.44
CA TRP A 117 -11.32 -19.62 -7.19
C TRP A 117 -12.14 -19.13 -5.99
N GLN A 118 -12.73 -17.92 -6.06
CA GLN A 118 -13.56 -17.36 -4.98
C GLN A 118 -14.97 -17.95 -4.92
N GLN A 119 -15.39 -18.74 -5.92
CA GLN A 119 -16.72 -19.35 -5.95
C GLN A 119 -17.01 -20.29 -4.77
N ARG A 120 -15.98 -20.77 -4.08
CA ARG A 120 -16.09 -21.63 -2.89
C ARG A 120 -16.39 -20.88 -1.59
N TYR A 121 -16.19 -19.56 -1.56
CA TYR A 121 -16.35 -18.76 -0.35
C TYR A 121 -17.75 -18.13 -0.29
N ASP A 122 -18.30 -17.98 0.92
CA ASP A 122 -19.50 -17.15 1.12
C ASP A 122 -19.14 -15.66 1.07
N LEU A 123 -19.44 -15.02 -0.06
CA LEU A 123 -19.23 -13.59 -0.26
C LEU A 123 -20.40 -12.73 0.25
N GLY A 124 -21.45 -13.32 0.84
CA GLY A 124 -22.63 -12.59 1.30
C GLY A 124 -22.30 -11.50 2.33
N GLY A 125 -21.33 -11.73 3.22
CA GLY A 125 -20.87 -10.72 4.17
C GLY A 125 -20.21 -9.51 3.49
N TYR A 126 -19.46 -9.76 2.41
CA TYR A 126 -18.85 -8.72 1.60
C TYR A 126 -19.90 -7.91 0.84
N GLN A 127 -20.88 -8.58 0.25
CA GLN A 127 -21.98 -7.95 -0.48
C GLN A 127 -22.83 -7.06 0.43
N ARG A 128 -23.17 -7.54 1.64
CA ARG A 128 -23.90 -6.74 2.63
C ARG A 128 -23.12 -5.49 3.05
N ASN A 129 -21.80 -5.61 3.22
CA ASN A 129 -20.95 -4.46 3.54
C ASN A 129 -20.93 -3.44 2.40
N PHE A 130 -20.81 -3.87 1.15
CA PHE A 130 -20.90 -2.99 -0.01
C PHE A 130 -22.25 -2.27 -0.06
N GLN A 131 -23.37 -2.99 0.09
CA GLN A 131 -24.71 -2.40 0.11
C GLN A 131 -24.88 -1.34 1.20
N ARG A 132 -24.30 -1.56 2.38
CA ARG A 132 -24.27 -0.56 3.45
C ARG A 132 -23.49 0.68 3.04
N ILE A 133 -22.28 0.53 2.52
CA ILE A 133 -21.43 1.66 2.07
C ILE A 133 -22.12 2.44 0.94
N GLU A 134 -22.74 1.74 -0.01
CA GLU A 134 -23.49 2.35 -1.10
C GLU A 134 -24.69 3.14 -0.56
N LYS A 135 -25.45 2.57 0.38
CA LYS A 135 -26.58 3.26 1.03
C LYS A 135 -26.14 4.52 1.77
N ASP A 136 -25.05 4.43 2.53
CA ASP A 136 -24.61 5.50 3.42
C ASP A 136 -23.87 6.61 2.65
N PHE A 137 -23.06 6.24 1.65
CA PHE A 137 -22.12 7.14 0.98
C PHE A 137 -22.22 7.18 -0.55
N GLY A 138 -23.09 6.40 -1.19
CA GLY A 138 -23.16 6.28 -2.64
C GLY A 138 -23.44 7.59 -3.38
N LYS A 139 -24.13 8.54 -2.74
CA LYS A 139 -24.32 9.91 -3.29
C LYS A 139 -23.01 10.69 -3.43
N HIS A 140 -21.94 10.27 -2.76
CA HIS A 140 -20.62 10.90 -2.77
C HIS A 140 -19.56 10.15 -3.60
N PHE A 141 -19.90 9.02 -4.24
CA PHE A 141 -18.94 8.25 -5.04
C PHE A 141 -18.33 9.05 -6.21
N HIS A 142 -19.01 10.08 -6.70
CA HIS A 142 -18.47 11.00 -7.71
C HIS A 142 -17.22 11.78 -7.26
N LYS A 143 -16.90 11.78 -5.95
CA LYS A 143 -15.68 12.39 -5.39
C LYS A 143 -14.48 11.43 -5.40
N LEU A 144 -14.73 10.14 -5.62
CA LEU A 144 -13.69 9.11 -5.57
C LEU A 144 -12.79 9.22 -6.79
N THR A 145 -11.48 9.15 -6.54
CA THR A 145 -10.44 9.22 -7.56
C THR A 145 -9.51 8.02 -7.40
N ARG A 146 -9.16 7.36 -8.51
CA ARG A 146 -8.14 6.30 -8.55
C ARG A 146 -6.84 6.76 -7.88
N PHE A 147 -6.18 5.88 -7.16
CA PHE A 147 -4.93 6.22 -6.49
C PHE A 147 -3.83 5.17 -6.68
N ILE A 148 -2.79 5.19 -5.85
CA ILE A 148 -1.69 4.21 -5.92
C ILE A 148 -2.03 2.93 -5.15
N PRO A 149 -1.37 1.80 -5.47
CA PRO A 149 -1.33 0.64 -4.59
C PRO A 149 -0.84 0.99 -3.17
N CYS A 150 -1.24 0.21 -2.18
CA CYS A 150 -0.82 0.37 -0.79
C CYS A 150 0.73 0.40 -0.69
N PRO A 151 1.35 1.51 -0.25
CA PRO A 151 2.80 1.63 -0.21
C PRO A 151 3.41 0.90 1.01
N PRO A 152 4.73 0.61 0.99
CA PRO A 152 5.42 0.10 2.16
C PRO A 152 5.40 1.13 3.30
N VAL A 153 5.45 0.62 4.53
CA VAL A 153 5.58 1.47 5.72
C VAL A 153 6.87 2.28 5.64
N MET A 154 6.73 3.60 5.77
CA MET A 154 7.84 4.55 5.72
C MET A 154 8.46 4.84 7.09
N ASP A 155 7.83 4.38 8.18
CA ASP A 155 8.43 4.44 9.52
C ASP A 155 9.62 3.47 9.61
N LEU A 156 10.74 3.98 10.12
CA LEU A 156 12.02 3.29 10.08
C LEU A 156 12.37 2.67 11.45
N PRO A 157 12.46 1.33 11.58
CA PRO A 157 12.91 0.72 12.83
C PRO A 157 14.44 0.80 12.95
N ALA A 158 14.93 1.48 13.99
CA ALA A 158 16.38 1.69 14.21
C ALA A 158 17.18 0.37 14.23
N ARG A 159 16.62 -0.68 14.85
CA ARG A 159 17.29 -1.98 15.07
C ARG A 159 17.75 -2.70 13.80
N ARG A 160 17.26 -2.31 12.62
CA ARG A 160 17.65 -2.91 11.34
C ARG A 160 18.99 -2.41 10.78
N PHE A 161 19.66 -1.49 11.47
CA PHE A 161 20.87 -0.83 10.96
C PHE A 161 22.10 -1.09 11.83
N ASP A 162 23.28 -0.78 11.30
CA ASP A 162 24.53 -0.71 12.07
C ASP A 162 24.46 0.32 13.21
N LYS A 163 25.38 0.24 14.17
CA LYS A 163 25.37 1.08 15.38
C LYS A 163 25.39 2.58 15.08
N GLU A 164 26.15 3.01 14.07
CA GLU A 164 26.24 4.43 13.71
C GLU A 164 24.92 4.96 13.16
N LYS A 165 24.30 4.22 12.23
CA LYS A 165 22.97 4.55 11.71
C LYS A 165 21.89 4.43 12.78
N GLN A 166 21.98 3.47 13.69
CA GLN A 166 21.07 3.35 14.83
C GLN A 166 21.05 4.61 15.68
N VAL A 167 22.22 5.15 16.03
CA VAL A 167 22.33 6.41 16.78
C VAL A 167 21.67 7.54 16.00
N ALA A 168 22.01 7.70 14.73
CA ALA A 168 21.43 8.75 13.89
C ALA A 168 19.90 8.66 13.78
N ILE A 169 19.34 7.45 13.59
CA ILE A 169 17.89 7.23 13.52
C ILE A 169 17.25 7.53 14.87
N THR A 170 17.84 7.08 15.97
CA THR A 170 17.33 7.33 17.33
C THR A 170 17.31 8.82 17.65
N SER A 171 18.37 9.55 17.29
CA SER A 171 18.41 11.01 17.43
C SER A 171 17.34 11.71 16.60
N LEU A 172 17.09 11.25 15.37
CA LEU A 172 16.01 11.79 14.53
C LEU A 172 14.62 11.48 15.08
N LEU A 173 14.40 10.28 15.62
CA LEU A 173 13.15 9.90 16.28
C LEU A 173 12.89 10.77 17.51
N PHE A 174 13.92 11.01 18.33
CA PHE A 174 13.84 11.91 19.47
C PHE A 174 13.57 13.36 19.05
N ALA A 175 14.26 13.86 18.01
CA ALA A 175 14.01 15.18 17.45
C ALA A 175 12.58 15.32 16.91
N ARG A 176 12.06 14.30 16.20
CA ARG A 176 10.66 14.25 15.74
C ARG A 176 9.69 14.34 16.91
N PHE A 177 9.96 13.60 17.99
CA PHE A 177 9.15 13.66 19.21
C PHE A 177 9.16 15.08 19.83
N LEU A 178 10.34 15.69 19.97
CA LEU A 178 10.46 17.06 20.49
C LEU A 178 9.76 18.08 19.60
N GLN A 179 9.87 17.97 18.27
CA GLN A 179 9.20 18.86 17.32
C GLN A 179 7.67 18.81 17.46
N LYS A 180 7.11 17.62 17.69
CA LYS A 180 5.66 17.46 17.93
C LYS A 180 5.21 18.10 19.24
N LYS A 181 6.10 18.19 20.24
CA LYS A 181 5.81 18.81 21.55
C LYS A 181 6.04 20.32 21.55
N ILE A 182 6.99 20.80 20.76
CA ILE A 182 7.38 22.21 20.67
C ILE A 182 7.46 22.59 19.19
N PRO A 183 6.33 22.97 18.56
CA PRO A 183 6.31 23.41 17.17
C PRO A 183 7.24 24.60 16.96
N GLY A 184 8.06 24.57 15.89
CA GLY A 184 9.04 25.62 15.59
C GLY A 184 10.40 25.49 16.29
N LEU A 185 10.61 24.46 17.15
CA LEU A 185 11.91 24.21 17.81
C LEU A 185 13.05 23.99 16.80
N PHE A 186 12.73 23.35 15.67
CA PHE A 186 13.66 23.17 14.56
C PHE A 186 13.17 24.02 13.40
N GLY A 187 14.05 24.85 12.84
CA GLY A 187 13.74 25.62 11.63
C GLY A 187 13.55 24.73 10.40
N ASP A 188 13.00 25.27 9.32
CA ASP A 188 12.64 24.53 8.10
C ASP A 188 13.80 23.73 7.48
N PHE A 189 15.05 24.16 7.71
CA PHE A 189 16.25 23.47 7.26
C PHE A 189 16.46 22.09 7.91
N PHE A 190 15.96 21.90 9.14
CA PHE A 190 16.09 20.64 9.88
C PHE A 190 14.72 20.01 10.15
N ASP A 191 14.22 19.26 9.17
CA ASP A 191 13.03 18.45 9.32
C ASP A 191 13.39 16.98 9.66
N PRO A 192 13.27 16.54 10.91
CA PRO A 192 13.62 15.16 11.31
C PRO A 192 12.72 14.11 10.67
N GLU A 193 11.43 14.41 10.45
CA GLU A 193 10.49 13.49 9.82
C GLU A 193 10.87 13.23 8.37
N TYR A 194 11.15 14.30 7.60
CA TYR A 194 11.64 14.15 6.24
C TYR A 194 12.93 13.33 6.17
N ARG A 195 13.89 13.58 7.07
CA ARG A 195 15.16 12.84 7.08
C ARG A 195 14.96 11.35 7.35
N LEU A 196 13.99 11.00 8.20
CA LEU A 196 13.61 9.59 8.42
C LEU A 196 13.01 8.98 7.15
N PHE A 197 12.08 9.67 6.48
CA PHE A 197 11.51 9.19 5.21
C PHE A 197 12.57 9.04 4.13
N LYS A 198 13.48 10.00 3.97
CA LYS A 198 14.56 9.94 2.99
C LYS A 198 15.48 8.75 3.25
N ARG A 199 15.80 8.46 4.52
CA ARG A 199 16.58 7.26 4.90
C ARG A 199 15.84 5.97 4.58
N ARG A 200 14.54 5.87 4.89
CA ARG A 200 13.74 4.69 4.51
C ARG A 200 13.67 4.53 3.00
N TYR A 201 13.40 5.60 2.26
CA TYR A 201 13.38 5.58 0.80
C TYR A 201 14.73 5.15 0.20
N GLN A 202 15.85 5.64 0.74
CA GLN A 202 17.19 5.22 0.32
C GLN A 202 17.47 3.74 0.62
N GLN A 203 16.98 3.21 1.75
CA GLN A 203 17.04 1.78 2.03
C GLN A 203 16.27 0.98 0.98
N LEU A 204 15.02 1.37 0.70
CA LEU A 204 14.21 0.73 -0.34
C LEU A 204 14.91 0.80 -1.70
N PHE A 205 15.45 1.98 -2.06
CA PHE A 205 16.21 2.20 -3.29
C PHE A 205 17.43 1.29 -3.40
N GLY A 206 18.07 0.96 -2.27
CA GLY A 206 19.15 -0.03 -2.22
C GLY A 206 18.75 -1.39 -2.77
N TYR A 207 17.50 -1.83 -2.55
CA TYR A 207 17.01 -3.13 -3.03
C TYR A 207 16.94 -3.24 -4.55
N ARG A 208 16.96 -2.13 -5.29
CA ARG A 208 17.08 -2.13 -6.77
C ARG A 208 18.42 -2.68 -7.25
N LYS A 209 19.42 -2.77 -6.39
CA LYS A 209 20.74 -3.33 -6.70
C LYS A 209 20.95 -4.76 -6.23
N ASN A 210 19.93 -5.37 -5.59
CA ASN A 210 20.01 -6.76 -5.19
C ASN A 210 20.20 -7.67 -6.40
N THR A 211 20.99 -8.72 -6.23
CA THR A 211 21.20 -9.76 -7.24
C THR A 211 20.28 -10.94 -6.98
N LEU A 212 20.06 -11.76 -8.00
CA LEU A 212 19.28 -12.97 -7.89
C LEU A 212 19.94 -13.97 -6.92
N LYS A 213 19.22 -14.36 -5.87
CA LYS A 213 19.70 -15.26 -4.82
C LYS A 213 18.74 -16.39 -4.49
N TYR A 214 17.44 -16.20 -4.71
CA TYR A 214 16.37 -17.13 -4.33
C TYR A 214 15.48 -17.38 -5.55
N ASP A 215 14.79 -18.52 -5.59
CA ASP A 215 13.79 -18.74 -6.62
C ASP A 215 12.49 -18.03 -6.22
N ILE A 216 11.96 -18.35 -5.04
CA ILE A 216 10.74 -17.72 -4.49
C ILE A 216 10.88 -17.55 -2.99
N VAL A 217 10.43 -16.39 -2.48
CA VAL A 217 10.36 -16.11 -1.05
C VAL A 217 8.97 -15.57 -0.71
N VAL A 218 8.26 -16.25 0.19
CA VAL A 218 6.88 -15.94 0.55
C VAL A 218 6.73 -15.93 2.06
N ARG A 219 6.06 -14.90 2.58
CA ARG A 219 5.60 -14.88 3.97
C ARG A 219 4.15 -14.47 4.00
N GLU A 220 3.32 -15.40 4.44
CA GLU A 220 1.87 -15.24 4.44
C GLU A 220 1.24 -15.41 5.80
N SER A 221 0.00 -14.93 5.86
CA SER A 221 -0.94 -15.23 6.94
C SER A 221 -2.19 -15.84 6.33
N LEU A 222 -2.87 -16.72 7.07
CA LEU A 222 -4.18 -17.25 6.68
C LEU A 222 -5.27 -16.19 6.58
N TRP A 223 -5.00 -14.96 6.99
CA TRP A 223 -6.00 -13.91 7.00
C TRP A 223 -6.57 -13.53 5.62
N ALA A 224 -7.87 -13.21 5.61
CA ALA A 224 -8.75 -12.92 4.47
C ALA A 224 -9.11 -14.10 3.55
N TRP A 225 -8.13 -14.83 2.99
CA TRP A 225 -8.39 -15.95 2.06
C TRP A 225 -7.62 -17.22 2.49
N PRO A 226 -8.02 -17.88 3.58
CA PRO A 226 -7.24 -18.96 4.18
C PRO A 226 -6.84 -20.06 3.19
N TRP A 227 -7.83 -20.61 2.50
CA TRP A 227 -7.58 -21.71 1.58
C TRP A 227 -6.71 -21.33 0.37
N HIS A 228 -6.94 -20.16 -0.24
CA HIS A 228 -6.07 -19.67 -1.32
C HIS A 228 -4.61 -19.48 -0.89
N ARG A 229 -4.37 -19.07 0.36
CA ARG A 229 -3.02 -18.96 0.94
C ARG A 229 -2.42 -20.34 1.20
N ALA A 230 -3.20 -21.27 1.74
CA ALA A 230 -2.79 -22.65 1.98
C ALA A 230 -2.36 -23.34 0.67
N LEU A 231 -3.16 -23.20 -0.39
CA LEU A 231 -2.86 -23.71 -1.73
C LEU A 231 -1.54 -23.16 -2.28
N LEU A 232 -1.27 -21.86 -2.10
CA LEU A 232 0.04 -21.30 -2.47
C LEU A 232 1.18 -22.01 -1.74
N ILE A 233 1.05 -22.24 -0.43
CA ILE A 233 2.12 -22.91 0.34
C ILE A 233 2.33 -24.34 -0.13
N LYS A 234 1.25 -25.08 -0.44
CA LYS A 234 1.33 -26.42 -1.02
C LYS A 234 2.03 -26.41 -2.38
N ALA A 235 1.67 -25.47 -3.26
CA ALA A 235 2.32 -25.29 -4.55
C ALA A 235 3.82 -24.98 -4.41
N LEU A 236 4.21 -24.17 -3.41
CA LEU A 236 5.62 -23.88 -3.11
C LEU A 236 6.37 -25.10 -2.57
N ALA A 237 5.74 -25.92 -1.74
CA ALA A 237 6.32 -27.15 -1.21
C ALA A 237 6.60 -28.21 -2.29
N ALA A 238 5.83 -28.19 -3.38
CA ALA A 238 6.02 -29.09 -4.52
C ALA A 238 7.26 -28.77 -5.37
N LEU A 239 7.85 -27.56 -5.26
CA LEU A 239 9.00 -27.11 -6.04
C LEU A 239 10.34 -27.69 -5.54
N LYS A 240 10.47 -29.03 -5.60
CA LYS A 240 11.66 -29.75 -5.12
C LYS A 240 12.93 -29.32 -5.86
N GLY A 241 14.02 -29.15 -5.11
CA GLY A 241 15.33 -28.76 -5.66
C GLY A 241 15.48 -27.27 -5.98
N ARG A 242 14.46 -26.45 -5.71
CA ARG A 242 14.51 -24.99 -5.83
C ARG A 242 14.87 -24.33 -4.52
N LYS A 243 15.44 -23.12 -4.60
CA LYS A 243 15.78 -22.31 -3.42
C LYS A 243 14.58 -21.48 -3.00
N VAL A 244 13.58 -22.16 -2.42
CA VAL A 244 12.31 -21.58 -1.99
C VAL A 244 12.28 -21.43 -0.46
N PHE A 245 11.82 -20.28 0.03
CA PHE A 245 11.55 -20.03 1.44
C PHE A 245 10.12 -19.55 1.59
N TYR A 246 9.29 -20.31 2.30
CA TYR A 246 7.90 -19.93 2.53
C TYR A 246 7.56 -20.02 4.01
N GLY A 247 6.57 -19.26 4.47
CA GLY A 247 6.03 -19.38 5.81
C GLY A 247 4.57 -18.95 5.83
N LEU A 248 3.78 -19.62 6.66
CA LEU A 248 2.38 -19.33 6.89
C LEU A 248 2.19 -19.03 8.37
N SER A 249 1.30 -18.08 8.69
CA SER A 249 1.03 -17.67 10.06
C SER A 249 -0.46 -17.45 10.30
N SER A 250 -0.88 -17.56 11.55
CA SER A 250 -2.21 -17.18 12.01
C SER A 250 -2.11 -16.47 13.34
N SER A 251 -2.96 -15.46 13.58
CA SER A 251 -3.08 -14.86 14.92
C SER A 251 -3.82 -15.79 15.90
N GLU A 252 -4.44 -16.85 15.38
CA GLU A 252 -5.20 -17.86 16.11
C GLU A 252 -4.59 -19.24 15.86
N GLU A 253 -3.25 -19.33 15.88
CA GLU A 253 -2.53 -20.59 15.63
C GLU A 253 -2.83 -21.67 16.68
N ASP A 254 -3.01 -21.29 17.95
CA ASP A 254 -3.28 -22.21 19.06
C ASP A 254 -4.80 -22.41 19.35
N HIS A 255 -5.70 -21.84 18.55
CA HIS A 255 -7.13 -21.88 18.82
C HIS A 255 -7.83 -23.03 18.07
N GLU A 256 -8.42 -23.97 18.83
CA GLU A 256 -9.17 -25.11 18.28
C GLU A 256 -10.35 -24.70 17.37
N GLN A 257 -10.94 -23.54 17.64
CA GLN A 257 -12.07 -22.98 16.89
C GLN A 257 -11.65 -21.75 16.06
N ALA A 258 -10.40 -21.74 15.59
CA ALA A 258 -9.90 -20.62 14.83
C ALA A 258 -10.74 -20.38 13.57
N TRP A 259 -11.06 -19.11 13.29
CA TRP A 259 -12.02 -18.75 12.23
C TRP A 259 -11.65 -19.30 10.84
N TRP A 260 -10.35 -19.44 10.57
CA TRP A 260 -9.83 -19.89 9.28
C TRP A 260 -10.16 -21.37 8.99
N ARG A 261 -10.47 -22.18 10.02
CA ARG A 261 -10.88 -23.58 9.86
C ARG A 261 -12.22 -23.73 9.15
N HIS A 262 -13.10 -22.72 9.22
CA HIS A 262 -14.38 -22.74 8.50
C HIS A 262 -14.22 -22.60 6.98
N ASP A 263 -13.10 -22.02 6.52
CA ASP A 263 -12.83 -21.73 5.11
C ASP A 263 -11.88 -22.76 4.46
N ILE A 264 -11.31 -23.67 5.24
CA ILE A 264 -10.38 -24.71 4.80
C ILE A 264 -11.09 -26.07 4.89
N PRO A 265 -10.96 -26.96 3.88
CA PRO A 265 -11.50 -28.33 3.94
C PRO A 265 -11.04 -29.07 5.20
N GLU A 266 -11.93 -29.81 5.85
CA GLU A 266 -11.65 -30.47 7.15
C GLU A 266 -10.48 -31.46 7.07
N ASP A 267 -10.35 -32.16 5.94
CA ASP A 267 -9.26 -33.09 5.64
C ASP A 267 -7.89 -32.40 5.50
N GLU A 268 -7.87 -31.08 5.41
CA GLU A 268 -6.66 -30.27 5.25
C GLU A 268 -6.19 -29.61 6.55
N HIS A 269 -7.00 -29.65 7.61
CA HIS A 269 -6.72 -28.92 8.85
C HIS A 269 -5.39 -29.32 9.48
N ASP A 270 -5.12 -30.63 9.60
CA ASP A 270 -3.91 -31.15 10.24
C ASP A 270 -2.63 -30.74 9.48
N GLU A 271 -2.66 -30.75 8.14
CA GLU A 271 -1.52 -30.34 7.32
C GLU A 271 -1.25 -28.84 7.49
N ILE A 272 -2.31 -28.02 7.44
CA ILE A 272 -2.19 -26.57 7.61
C ILE A 272 -1.74 -26.19 9.01
N ASP A 273 -2.26 -26.84 10.05
CA ASP A 273 -1.80 -26.67 11.43
C ASP A 273 -0.30 -26.94 11.53
N LYS A 274 0.16 -28.05 10.95
CA LYS A 274 1.59 -28.37 10.94
C LYS A 274 2.42 -27.28 10.27
N ILE A 275 1.98 -26.77 9.12
CA ILE A 275 2.69 -25.71 8.37
C ILE A 275 2.75 -24.40 9.18
N ILE A 276 1.68 -24.02 9.89
CA ILE A 276 1.68 -22.81 10.73
C ILE A 276 2.69 -22.93 11.87
N HIS A 277 2.77 -24.11 12.49
CA HIS A 277 3.67 -24.36 13.62
C HIS A 277 5.13 -24.62 13.18
N GLU A 278 5.35 -24.97 11.91
CA GLU A 278 6.69 -25.05 11.31
C GLU A 278 7.32 -23.65 11.22
N LYS A 279 8.07 -23.27 12.25
CA LYS A 279 8.81 -22.00 12.27
C LYS A 279 9.91 -21.99 11.20
N VAL A 280 9.64 -21.38 10.06
CA VAL A 280 10.63 -21.19 9.01
C VAL A 280 11.58 -20.06 9.36
N SER A 281 12.88 -20.39 9.43
CA SER A 281 13.95 -19.43 9.66
C SER A 281 14.37 -18.78 8.34
N PHE A 282 14.15 -17.48 8.23
CA PHE A 282 14.61 -16.68 7.09
C PHE A 282 16.06 -16.20 7.36
N PRO A 283 17.03 -16.50 6.47
CA PRO A 283 18.43 -16.15 6.69
C PRO A 283 18.74 -14.65 6.57
N GLU A 284 17.89 -13.89 5.86
CA GLU A 284 18.01 -12.44 5.68
C GLU A 284 16.65 -11.78 5.97
N SER A 285 16.56 -10.45 5.91
CA SER A 285 15.26 -9.79 6.08
C SER A 285 14.33 -10.12 4.91
N TYR A 286 13.02 -10.23 5.17
CA TYR A 286 12.05 -10.57 4.12
C TYR A 286 12.09 -9.61 2.92
N GLU A 287 12.29 -8.31 3.17
CA GLU A 287 12.42 -7.29 2.11
C GLU A 287 13.65 -7.53 1.22
N GLU A 288 14.79 -7.95 1.80
CA GLU A 288 15.99 -8.30 1.03
C GLU A 288 15.80 -9.58 0.22
N MET A 289 15.22 -10.60 0.85
CA MET A 289 15.03 -11.91 0.22
C MET A 289 14.05 -11.83 -0.94
N ILE A 290 12.91 -11.16 -0.78
CA ILE A 290 11.89 -11.07 -1.83
C ILE A 290 12.39 -10.26 -3.04
N THR A 291 13.14 -9.18 -2.80
CA THR A 291 13.71 -8.35 -3.88
C THR A 291 14.92 -8.98 -4.57
N SER A 292 15.38 -10.12 -4.04
CA SER A 292 16.42 -11.00 -4.59
C SER A 292 15.85 -12.31 -5.14
N SER A 293 14.52 -12.44 -5.24
CA SER A 293 13.85 -13.64 -5.74
C SER A 293 13.67 -13.61 -7.26
N ARG A 294 13.73 -14.79 -7.91
CA ARG A 294 13.46 -14.97 -9.34
C ARG A 294 12.04 -14.57 -9.68
N LEU A 295 11.10 -14.98 -8.82
CA LEU A 295 9.69 -14.66 -8.95
C LEU A 295 9.13 -14.25 -7.58
N ALA A 296 8.58 -13.05 -7.51
CA ALA A 296 7.84 -12.59 -6.35
C ALA A 296 6.37 -12.99 -6.52
N VAL A 297 5.83 -13.75 -5.56
CA VAL A 297 4.49 -14.35 -5.67
C VAL A 297 3.55 -13.68 -4.68
N PHE A 298 2.41 -13.19 -5.17
CA PHE A 298 1.43 -12.48 -4.36
C PHE A 298 0.01 -12.99 -4.62
N PRO A 299 -0.58 -13.76 -3.68
CA PRO A 299 -2.03 -13.83 -3.59
C PRO A 299 -2.55 -12.42 -3.36
N THR A 300 -3.76 -12.15 -3.86
CA THR A 300 -4.49 -10.89 -3.61
C THR A 300 -4.30 -10.43 -2.19
N GLY A 301 -4.26 -9.12 -1.93
CA GLY A 301 -4.18 -8.60 -0.58
C GLY A 301 -5.40 -8.95 0.26
N LYS A 302 -5.57 -8.25 1.38
CA LYS A 302 -6.79 -8.39 2.18
C LYS A 302 -7.98 -8.17 1.26
N HIS A 303 -8.89 -9.14 1.16
CA HIS A 303 -10.07 -9.06 0.29
C HIS A 303 -9.70 -8.96 -1.21
N TRP A 304 -9.52 -7.78 -1.78
CA TRP A 304 -9.04 -7.63 -3.18
C TRP A 304 -7.89 -6.62 -3.30
N GLY A 305 -7.27 -6.32 -2.16
CA GLY A 305 -6.34 -5.23 -1.98
C GLY A 305 -5.00 -5.37 -2.68
N TRP A 306 -4.38 -4.22 -2.88
CA TRP A 306 -2.94 -4.12 -3.05
C TRP A 306 -2.25 -4.39 -1.72
N ARG A 307 -1.19 -5.19 -1.72
CA ARG A 307 -0.34 -5.36 -0.53
C ARG A 307 0.83 -4.40 -0.58
N ALA A 308 1.24 -3.90 0.58
CA ALA A 308 2.48 -3.14 0.75
C ALA A 308 3.70 -3.83 0.11
N ILE A 309 3.76 -5.16 0.17
CA ILE A 309 4.86 -5.94 -0.39
C ILE A 309 4.82 -6.04 -1.93
N THR A 310 3.63 -5.93 -2.54
CA THR A 310 3.49 -5.82 -4.00
C THR A 310 4.11 -4.51 -4.47
N PHE A 311 3.84 -3.41 -3.77
CA PHE A 311 4.46 -2.10 -4.06
C PHE A 311 5.99 -2.19 -3.97
N LEU A 312 6.54 -2.87 -2.96
CA LEU A 312 7.99 -3.09 -2.84
C LEU A 312 8.57 -3.85 -4.04
N SER A 313 7.83 -4.82 -4.57
CA SER A 313 8.28 -5.64 -5.70
C SER A 313 8.21 -4.87 -7.02
N LEU A 314 7.18 -4.04 -7.21
CA LEU A 314 7.16 -3.06 -8.31
C LEU A 314 8.31 -2.06 -8.19
N PHE A 315 8.63 -1.62 -6.96
CA PHE A 315 9.72 -0.70 -6.68
C PHE A 315 11.10 -1.28 -7.02
N SER A 316 11.36 -2.54 -6.64
CA SER A 316 12.62 -3.24 -6.92
C SER A 316 12.71 -3.71 -8.37
N GLY A 317 11.56 -3.91 -9.02
CA GLY A 317 11.40 -4.25 -10.42
C GLY A 317 11.34 -5.75 -10.72
N GLY A 318 11.58 -6.62 -9.73
CA GLY A 318 11.62 -8.07 -9.97
C GLY A 318 10.34 -8.62 -10.64
N PRO A 319 10.41 -9.76 -11.35
CA PRO A 319 9.22 -10.42 -11.90
C PRO A 319 8.20 -10.75 -10.82
N LEU A 320 6.91 -10.56 -11.14
CA LEU A 320 5.80 -10.81 -10.22
C LEU A 320 4.83 -11.82 -10.82
N LEU A 321 4.38 -12.79 -10.02
CA LEU A 321 3.19 -13.58 -10.27
C LEU A 321 2.14 -13.22 -9.23
N MET A 322 0.95 -12.81 -9.65
CA MET A 322 -0.11 -12.45 -8.72
C MET A 322 -1.51 -12.76 -9.25
N ASP A 323 -2.49 -12.81 -8.37
CA ASP A 323 -3.89 -12.72 -8.81
C ASP A 323 -4.11 -11.39 -9.56
N LYS A 324 -4.90 -11.40 -10.63
CA LYS A 324 -5.15 -10.20 -11.45
C LYS A 324 -5.83 -9.09 -10.63
N PRO A 325 -5.25 -7.90 -10.44
CA PRO A 325 -5.83 -6.85 -9.61
C PRO A 325 -7.26 -6.45 -10.04
N ILE A 326 -8.19 -6.41 -9.09
CA ILE A 326 -9.54 -5.85 -9.29
C ILE A 326 -9.56 -4.34 -9.03
N PHE A 327 -8.72 -3.84 -8.12
CA PHE A 327 -8.62 -2.40 -7.86
C PHE A 327 -7.70 -1.71 -8.87
N GLU A 328 -8.21 -0.64 -9.48
CA GLU A 328 -7.56 0.09 -10.56
C GLU A 328 -6.73 1.26 -10.01
N PRO A 329 -5.40 1.26 -10.21
CA PRO A 329 -4.60 2.41 -9.87
C PRO A 329 -4.75 3.52 -10.92
N TYR A 330 -4.21 4.70 -10.64
CA TYR A 330 -4.33 5.83 -11.57
C TYR A 330 -3.52 5.69 -12.88
N PHE A 331 -2.65 4.69 -12.95
CA PHE A 331 -1.81 4.39 -14.10
C PHE A 331 -2.20 3.02 -14.69
N PRO A 332 -1.94 2.78 -15.98
CA PRO A 332 -2.27 1.52 -16.60
C PRO A 332 -1.28 0.43 -16.13
N MET A 333 -1.79 -0.68 -15.57
CA MET A 333 -0.95 -1.75 -14.99
C MET A 333 -0.14 -2.54 -16.01
N ASP A 334 -0.56 -2.55 -17.28
CA ASP A 334 0.11 -3.23 -18.40
C ASP A 334 1.50 -2.64 -18.73
N VAL A 335 1.83 -1.46 -18.20
CA VAL A 335 3.18 -0.89 -18.28
C VAL A 335 4.20 -1.67 -17.46
N PHE A 336 3.75 -2.49 -16.50
CA PHE A 336 4.59 -3.41 -15.76
C PHE A 336 4.53 -4.80 -16.41
N LYS A 337 5.68 -5.49 -16.47
CA LYS A 337 5.76 -6.90 -16.81
C LYS A 337 5.39 -7.73 -15.57
N VAL A 338 4.15 -8.20 -15.55
CA VAL A 338 3.54 -8.99 -14.46
C VAL A 338 2.88 -10.21 -15.06
N PHE A 339 3.03 -11.36 -14.40
CA PHE A 339 2.31 -12.58 -14.68
C PHE A 339 1.07 -12.65 -13.80
N TYR A 340 -0.03 -13.14 -14.35
CA TYR A 340 -1.29 -13.29 -13.62
C TYR A 340 -1.69 -14.75 -13.52
N THR A 341 -2.12 -15.17 -12.34
CA THR A 341 -2.87 -16.41 -12.15
C THR A 341 -4.37 -16.11 -12.13
N GLN A 342 -5.19 -17.04 -12.64
CA GLN A 342 -6.64 -17.03 -12.47
C GLN A 342 -7.15 -18.17 -11.58
N ASP A 343 -6.27 -19.14 -11.29
CA ASP A 343 -6.57 -20.40 -10.62
C ASP A 343 -5.69 -20.60 -9.37
N GLU A 344 -5.74 -21.81 -8.80
CA GLU A 344 -5.08 -22.24 -7.55
C GLU A 344 -3.55 -22.42 -7.67
N TRP A 345 -2.85 -21.47 -8.30
CA TRP A 345 -1.38 -21.46 -8.42
C TRP A 345 -0.76 -22.55 -9.31
N GLU A 346 -1.55 -23.19 -10.19
CA GLU A 346 -1.06 -24.21 -11.13
C GLU A 346 0.06 -23.68 -12.05
N ASP A 347 -0.01 -22.40 -12.43
CA ASP A 347 0.96 -21.74 -13.30
C ASP A 347 2.30 -21.42 -12.61
N LEU A 348 2.41 -21.61 -11.29
CA LEU A 348 3.55 -21.16 -10.49
C LEU A 348 4.89 -21.71 -11.02
N GLU A 349 4.99 -23.02 -11.21
CA GLU A 349 6.21 -23.67 -11.69
C GLU A 349 6.52 -23.28 -13.13
N THR A 350 5.48 -23.23 -13.97
CA THR A 350 5.59 -22.85 -15.38
C THR A 350 6.14 -21.43 -15.52
N VAL A 351 5.59 -20.46 -14.80
CA VAL A 351 6.07 -19.07 -14.80
C VAL A 351 7.47 -18.96 -14.21
N LEU A 352 7.76 -19.67 -13.11
CA LEU A 352 9.10 -19.68 -12.53
C LEU A 352 10.16 -20.16 -13.53
N ASN A 353 9.84 -21.19 -14.32
CA ASN A 353 10.72 -21.74 -15.35
C ASN A 353 10.88 -20.83 -16.58
N GLN A 354 9.91 -19.95 -16.84
CA GLN A 354 9.97 -18.97 -17.92
C GLN A 354 10.86 -17.76 -17.61
N VAL A 355 11.37 -17.62 -16.39
CA VAL A 355 12.19 -16.47 -15.98
C VAL A 355 13.64 -16.91 -15.85
N SER A 356 14.41 -16.80 -16.93
CA SER A 356 15.88 -16.93 -16.90
C SER A 356 16.54 -15.78 -16.14
N ASP A 357 17.84 -15.89 -15.85
CA ASP A 357 18.61 -14.81 -15.20
C ASP A 357 18.64 -13.55 -16.08
N GLU A 358 18.72 -13.73 -17.39
CA GLU A 358 18.69 -12.65 -18.39
C GLU A 358 17.31 -11.98 -18.42
N GLN A 359 16.24 -12.77 -18.49
CA GLN A 359 14.87 -12.27 -18.47
C GLN A 359 14.54 -11.57 -17.15
N TRP A 360 15.08 -12.07 -16.03
CA TRP A 360 14.92 -11.43 -14.73
C TRP A 360 15.49 -10.01 -14.73
N GLU A 361 16.70 -9.83 -15.25
CA GLU A 361 17.34 -8.51 -15.35
C GLU A 361 16.59 -7.58 -16.32
N GLU A 362 16.14 -8.11 -17.47
CA GLU A 362 15.33 -7.34 -18.42
C GLU A 362 14.00 -6.86 -17.83
N ILE A 363 13.26 -7.75 -17.15
CA ILE A 363 12.01 -7.41 -16.45
C ILE A 363 12.30 -6.39 -15.35
N ARG A 364 13.38 -6.59 -14.60
CA ARG A 364 13.80 -5.68 -13.52
C ARG A 364 14.02 -4.27 -14.00
N GLN A 365 14.81 -4.08 -15.04
CA GLN A 365 15.06 -2.76 -15.61
C GLN A 365 13.79 -2.11 -16.19
N HIS A 366 12.94 -2.91 -16.83
CA HIS A 366 11.66 -2.43 -17.37
C HIS A 366 10.73 -1.94 -16.26
N ASN A 367 10.50 -2.77 -15.24
CA ASN A 367 9.60 -2.47 -14.13
C ASN A 367 10.12 -1.31 -13.26
N GLN A 368 11.44 -1.19 -13.06
CA GLN A 368 12.02 -0.02 -12.37
C GLN A 368 11.73 1.30 -13.13
N LYS A 369 11.85 1.31 -14.46
CA LYS A 369 11.50 2.48 -15.28
C LYS A 369 10.01 2.80 -15.20
N ALA A 370 9.16 1.79 -15.24
CA ALA A 370 7.72 1.95 -15.05
C ALA A 370 7.39 2.54 -13.66
N PHE A 371 8.04 2.01 -12.62
CA PHE A 371 7.92 2.55 -11.27
C PHE A 371 8.37 4.00 -11.20
N ASP A 372 9.52 4.36 -11.77
CA ASP A 372 10.01 5.75 -11.73
C ASP A 372 9.11 6.72 -12.49
N ARG A 373 8.41 6.24 -13.51
CA ARG A 373 7.46 7.05 -14.29
C ARG A 373 6.18 7.33 -13.53
N TYR A 374 5.66 6.36 -12.78
CA TYR A 374 4.32 6.44 -12.18
C TYR A 374 4.34 6.46 -10.66
N LEU A 375 5.16 5.65 -10.01
CA LEU A 375 5.05 5.41 -8.58
C LEU A 375 6.14 6.07 -7.75
N ALA A 376 7.17 6.68 -8.34
CA ALA A 376 8.15 7.47 -7.60
C ALA A 376 7.51 8.66 -6.86
N PRO A 377 8.15 9.20 -5.81
CA PRO A 377 7.57 10.26 -4.98
C PRO A 377 7.12 11.48 -5.79
N GLU A 378 7.94 11.97 -6.72
CA GLU A 378 7.61 13.17 -7.49
C GLU A 378 6.42 12.95 -8.46
N PRO A 379 6.36 11.89 -9.29
CA PRO A 379 5.16 11.58 -10.07
C PRO A 379 3.88 11.46 -9.25
N VAL A 380 3.93 10.78 -8.09
CA VAL A 380 2.75 10.61 -7.22
C VAL A 380 2.30 11.97 -6.66
N GLY A 381 3.23 12.78 -6.16
CA GLY A 381 2.92 14.12 -5.68
C GLY A 381 2.32 15.00 -6.78
N ARG A 382 2.89 14.95 -7.99
CA ARG A 382 2.39 15.74 -9.13
C ARG A 382 1.02 15.29 -9.58
N TYR A 383 0.73 13.98 -9.57
CA TYR A 383 -0.60 13.46 -9.87
C TYR A 383 -1.65 14.03 -8.90
N ILE A 384 -1.36 14.05 -7.59
CA ILE A 384 -2.24 14.66 -6.59
C ILE A 384 -2.46 16.15 -6.90
N CYS A 385 -1.38 16.90 -7.08
CA CYS A 385 -1.43 18.34 -7.34
C CYS A 385 -2.20 18.67 -8.63
N GLN A 386 -1.98 17.92 -9.71
CA GLN A 386 -2.67 18.11 -10.99
C GLN A 386 -4.16 17.82 -10.88
N THR A 387 -4.52 16.74 -10.19
CA THR A 387 -5.92 16.35 -9.96
C THR A 387 -6.66 17.43 -9.18
N VAL A 388 -6.05 17.93 -8.10
CA VAL A 388 -6.61 19.02 -7.28
C VAL A 388 -6.72 20.32 -8.08
N ALA A 389 -5.70 20.69 -8.84
CA ALA A 389 -5.73 21.89 -9.67
C ALA A 389 -6.86 21.84 -10.71
N ASN A 390 -7.12 20.67 -11.30
CA ASN A 390 -8.25 20.48 -12.21
C ASN A 390 -9.59 20.62 -11.49
N GLN A 391 -9.71 20.09 -10.27
CA GLN A 391 -10.92 20.24 -9.46
C GLN A 391 -11.21 21.70 -9.09
N LEU A 392 -10.17 22.47 -8.76
CA LEU A 392 -10.30 23.90 -8.47
C LEU A 392 -10.75 24.68 -9.71
N LYS A 393 -10.18 24.38 -10.88
CA LYS A 393 -10.57 25.01 -12.16
C LYS A 393 -12.02 24.75 -12.53
N ASN A 394 -12.54 23.54 -12.29
CA ASN A 394 -13.92 23.19 -12.60
C ASN A 394 -14.95 23.89 -11.68
N ARG A 395 -14.50 24.58 -10.63
CA ARG A 395 -15.34 25.35 -9.69
C ARG A 395 -15.29 26.85 -9.92
N ALA A 396 -14.31 27.34 -10.69
CA ALA A 396 -14.24 28.72 -11.15
C ALA A 396 -15.21 28.92 -12.31
#